data_AF-O29934-F1
#
_entry.id   AF-O29934-F1
#
_cell.length_a   1.000
_cell.length_b   1.000
_cell.length_c   1.000
_cell.angle_alpha   90.00
_cell.angle_beta   90.00
_cell.angle_gamma   90.00
#
_symmetry.space_group_name_H-M   'P 1'
#
loop_
_entity.id
_entity.type
_entity.pdbx_description
1 polymer ?
#
loop_
_entity_poly.entity_id
_entity_poly.type
_entity_poly.pdbx_seq_one_letter_code
_entity_poly.pdbx_strand_id
1 'polypeptide(L)'
;MLSVIFHTMLQKIKSLILFRGESVDREVGKIFPPGHFYSPIPNIKEVRRREEKIFRVRTDNEVLGIDLNKEEQLKHLEIIGSYVDLFDYPETPEHNLKCIYYKNNGVFEKLDALAYFAFIIHYRPNRIVEIGSGFSSLIAMDVNKKFYNDKIEIALIEPYPSDYLRRGILFYRNAELIDQPVQDVDLSFFETLEENVISRNNFTPQSTTSRTQTPFQQAAS
;
A
#
# COMPACT_ATOMS: atom_id res chain seq x y z
N MET A 1 -23.93 -4.93 12.84
CA MET A 1 -22.90 -5.99 12.67
C MET A 1 -21.49 -5.40 12.52
N LEU A 2 -21.25 -4.42 11.64
CA LEU A 2 -19.92 -3.76 11.48
C LEU A 2 -19.36 -3.13 12.77
N SER A 3 -20.19 -2.51 13.60
CA SER A 3 -19.75 -1.88 14.86
C SER A 3 -19.11 -2.87 15.86
N VAL A 4 -19.62 -4.11 15.91
CA VAL A 4 -19.07 -5.16 16.79
C VAL A 4 -17.72 -5.64 16.27
N ILE A 5 -17.57 -5.76 14.95
CA ILE A 5 -16.30 -6.18 14.32
C ILE A 5 -15.22 -5.13 14.56
N PHE A 6 -15.54 -3.84 14.38
CA PHE A 6 -14.59 -2.75 14.59
C PHE A 6 -14.16 -2.65 16.07
N HIS A 7 -15.10 -2.79 17.00
CA HIS A 7 -14.79 -2.83 18.44
C HIS A 7 -13.88 -4.00 18.80
N THR A 8 -14.17 -5.20 18.26
CA THR A 8 -13.35 -6.41 18.50
C THR A 8 -11.94 -6.26 17.92
N MET A 9 -11.81 -5.58 16.77
CA MET A 9 -10.51 -5.30 16.15
C MET A 9 -9.70 -4.28 16.95
N LEU A 10 -10.31 -3.20 17.44
CA LEU A 10 -9.70 -2.23 18.34
C LEU A 10 -9.22 -2.87 19.64
N GLN A 11 -10.02 -3.77 20.23
CA GLN A 11 -9.64 -4.56 21.42
C GLN A 11 -8.39 -5.42 21.14
N LYS A 12 -8.32 -6.08 19.97
CA LYS A 12 -7.13 -6.85 19.55
C LYS A 12 -5.92 -5.97 19.27
N ILE A 13 -6.09 -4.81 18.64
CA ILE A 13 -4.98 -3.86 18.41
C ILE A 13 -4.46 -3.32 19.74
N LYS A 14 -5.37 -2.94 20.66
CA LYS A 14 -5.01 -2.58 22.04
C LYS A 14 -4.24 -3.71 22.68
N SER A 15 -4.71 -4.97 22.61
CA SER A 15 -4.01 -6.10 23.23
C SER A 15 -2.67 -6.41 22.57
N LEU A 16 -2.51 -6.28 21.26
CA LEU A 16 -1.23 -6.48 20.57
C LEU A 16 -0.20 -5.40 20.93
N ILE A 17 -0.64 -4.13 21.00
CA ILE A 17 0.21 -3.03 21.49
C ILE A 17 0.53 -3.24 22.97
N LEU A 18 -0.43 -3.74 23.75
CA LEU A 18 -0.25 -4.05 25.18
C LEU A 18 0.75 -5.18 25.41
N PHE A 19 0.66 -6.25 24.63
CA PHE A 19 1.45 -7.47 24.80
C PHE A 19 2.88 -7.30 24.31
N ARG A 20 3.11 -6.42 23.32
CA ARG A 20 4.47 -6.03 22.91
C ARG A 20 5.17 -5.07 23.88
N GLY A 21 4.45 -4.47 24.82
CA GLY A 21 5.04 -3.58 25.82
C GLY A 21 5.88 -4.28 26.90
N GLU A 22 5.64 -5.56 27.17
CA GLU A 22 6.33 -6.28 28.26
C GLU A 22 7.68 -6.89 27.87
N SER A 23 8.02 -6.97 26.58
CA SER A 23 9.26 -7.59 26.10
C SER A 23 10.25 -6.61 25.46
N VAL A 24 10.11 -5.31 25.70
CA VAL A 24 11.15 -4.31 25.35
C VAL A 24 12.14 -4.19 26.51
N ASP A 25 12.69 -5.32 26.92
CA ASP A 25 13.82 -5.45 27.86
C ASP A 25 15.17 -5.59 27.13
N ARG A 26 15.21 -5.30 25.83
CA ARG A 26 16.48 -5.13 25.14
C ARG A 26 17.13 -3.83 25.63
N GLU A 27 18.32 -3.94 26.22
CA GLU A 27 19.21 -2.92 26.80
C GLU A 27 19.66 -1.81 25.81
N VAL A 28 18.81 -1.39 24.87
CA VAL A 28 19.14 -0.31 23.97
C VAL A 28 18.85 1.02 24.66
N GLY A 29 19.90 1.66 25.16
CA GLY A 29 19.98 3.11 25.32
C GLY A 29 19.07 3.75 26.38
N LYS A 30 18.61 2.99 27.38
CA LYS A 30 17.84 3.55 28.50
C LYS A 30 18.77 4.20 29.53
N ILE A 31 19.37 5.36 29.21
CA ILE A 31 20.05 6.21 30.22
C ILE A 31 19.07 6.50 31.38
N PHE A 32 17.77 6.56 31.05
CA PHE A 32 16.70 6.74 32.02
C PHE A 32 15.58 5.71 31.81
N PRO A 33 14.91 5.25 32.89
CA PRO A 33 13.83 4.29 32.79
C PRO A 33 12.58 4.91 32.14
N PRO A 34 11.71 4.11 31.49
CA PRO A 34 10.44 4.58 30.94
C PRO A 34 9.62 5.39 31.95
N GLY A 35 9.19 6.59 31.55
CA GLY A 35 8.48 7.52 32.44
C GLY A 35 9.34 8.54 33.18
N HIS A 36 10.65 8.35 33.21
CA HIS A 36 11.55 9.39 33.71
C HIS A 36 11.50 10.61 32.80
N PHE A 37 11.66 11.82 33.34
CA PHE A 37 11.56 13.07 32.57
C PHE A 37 12.50 13.13 31.36
N TYR A 38 13.66 12.47 31.45
CA TYR A 38 14.65 12.38 30.36
C TYR A 38 14.53 11.11 29.48
N SER A 39 13.52 10.27 29.72
CA SER A 39 13.26 9.09 28.88
C SER A 39 12.31 9.46 27.74
N PRO A 40 12.64 9.15 26.47
CA PRO A 40 11.69 9.27 25.36
C PRO A 40 10.59 8.19 25.42
N ILE A 41 10.81 7.12 26.19
CA ILE A 41 9.83 6.05 26.39
C ILE A 41 8.88 6.46 27.53
N PRO A 42 7.56 6.56 27.29
CA PRO A 42 6.60 6.96 28.32
C PRO A 42 6.34 5.84 29.33
N ASN A 43 5.86 6.20 30.53
CA ASN A 43 5.37 5.22 31.50
C ASN A 43 4.04 4.62 31.02
N ILE A 44 4.03 3.34 30.65
CA ILE A 44 2.82 2.67 30.17
C ILE A 44 1.67 2.69 31.19
N LYS A 45 1.95 2.57 32.50
CA LYS A 45 0.89 2.64 33.53
C LYS A 45 0.23 4.00 33.55
N GLU A 46 1.01 5.07 33.38
CA GLU A 46 0.49 6.43 33.28
C GLU A 46 -0.31 6.67 31.99
N VAL A 47 0.19 6.16 30.85
CA VAL A 47 -0.53 6.23 29.57
C VAL A 47 -1.89 5.55 29.68
N ARG A 48 -1.97 4.36 30.29
CA ARG A 48 -3.24 3.66 30.54
C ARG A 48 -4.17 4.46 31.45
N ARG A 49 -3.65 5.02 32.56
CA ARG A 49 -4.45 5.85 33.48
C ARG A 49 -5.06 7.07 32.78
N ARG A 50 -4.40 7.60 31.75
CA ARG A 50 -4.80 8.82 31.02
C ARG A 50 -5.29 8.54 29.61
N GLU A 51 -5.63 7.29 29.30
CA GLU A 51 -5.95 6.83 27.96
C GLU A 51 -7.03 7.70 27.30
N GLU A 52 -8.11 8.00 28.03
CA GLU A 52 -9.21 8.84 27.54
C GLU A 52 -8.80 10.27 27.19
N LYS A 53 -7.78 10.81 27.87
CA LYS A 53 -7.28 12.17 27.62
C LYS A 53 -6.22 12.20 26.51
N ILE A 54 -5.38 11.17 26.44
CA ILE A 54 -4.29 11.02 25.46
C ILE A 54 -4.87 10.66 24.09
N PHE A 55 -5.69 9.62 24.03
CA PHE A 55 -6.34 9.12 22.82
C PHE A 55 -7.77 9.65 22.68
N ARG A 56 -8.02 10.86 23.22
CA ARG A 56 -9.33 11.50 23.14
C ARG A 56 -9.76 11.60 21.69
N VAL A 57 -11.02 11.24 21.41
CA VAL A 57 -11.64 11.56 20.12
C VAL A 57 -11.88 13.05 20.12
N ARG A 58 -11.13 13.78 19.30
CA ARG A 58 -11.36 15.21 19.13
C ARG A 58 -12.69 15.41 18.42
N THR A 59 -13.56 16.25 18.97
CA THR A 59 -14.86 16.56 18.36
C THR A 59 -14.75 17.58 17.23
N ASP A 60 -13.68 18.37 17.22
CA ASP A 60 -13.44 19.42 16.23
C ASP A 60 -13.08 18.88 14.84
N ASN A 61 -12.77 17.58 14.71
CA ASN A 61 -12.27 16.96 13.46
C ASN A 61 -11.14 17.79 12.80
N GLU A 62 -10.40 18.56 13.61
CA GLU A 62 -9.44 19.55 13.17
C GLU A 62 -8.04 19.14 13.60
N VAL A 63 -7.16 19.02 12.62
CA VAL A 63 -5.73 18.80 12.81
C VAL A 63 -5.04 20.14 12.64
N LEU A 64 -4.65 20.76 13.76
CA LEU A 64 -4.07 22.11 13.75
C LEU A 64 -2.80 22.15 12.88
N GLY A 65 -2.75 23.11 11.96
CA GLY A 65 -1.60 23.32 11.06
C GLY A 65 -1.53 22.37 9.87
N ILE A 66 -2.49 21.45 9.71
CA ILE A 66 -2.55 20.53 8.58
C ILE A 66 -3.88 20.72 7.86
N ASP A 67 -3.82 21.19 6.62
CA ASP A 67 -4.97 21.12 5.73
C ASP A 67 -5.14 19.67 5.26
N LEU A 68 -6.20 19.02 5.72
CA LEU A 68 -6.52 17.64 5.34
C LEU A 68 -7.04 17.54 3.89
N ASN A 69 -7.38 18.67 3.26
CA ASN A 69 -7.94 18.74 1.91
C ASN A 69 -9.10 17.73 1.72
N LYS A 70 -10.05 17.72 2.67
CA LYS A 70 -11.07 16.66 2.81
C LYS A 70 -11.90 16.46 1.55
N GLU A 71 -12.25 17.56 0.88
CA GLU A 71 -13.04 17.52 -0.35
C GLU A 71 -12.32 16.75 -1.45
N GLU A 72 -11.01 16.97 -1.62
CA GLU A 72 -10.21 16.24 -2.62
C GLU A 72 -10.01 14.78 -2.22
N GLN A 73 -9.84 14.49 -0.93
CA GLN A 73 -9.79 13.10 -0.45
C GLN A 73 -11.09 12.34 -0.76
N LEU A 74 -12.25 12.99 -0.66
CA LEU A 74 -13.53 12.39 -1.05
C LEU A 74 -13.64 12.16 -2.56
N LYS A 75 -13.15 13.09 -3.39
CA LYS A 75 -13.07 12.88 -4.84
C LYS A 75 -12.14 11.72 -5.21
N HIS A 76 -11.02 11.56 -4.52
CA HIS A 76 -10.14 10.40 -4.71
C HIS A 76 -10.86 9.09 -4.39
N LEU A 77 -11.74 9.04 -3.39
CA LEU A 77 -12.56 7.85 -3.12
C LEU A 77 -13.52 7.53 -4.27
N GLU A 78 -14.11 8.53 -4.91
CA GLU A 78 -14.95 8.32 -6.10
C GLU A 78 -14.12 7.76 -7.26
N ILE A 79 -12.90 8.29 -7.47
CA ILE A 79 -11.95 7.75 -8.46
C ILE A 79 -11.65 6.28 -8.17
N ILE A 80 -11.25 5.94 -6.95
CA ILE A 80 -10.94 4.56 -6.55
C ILE A 80 -12.16 3.65 -6.78
N GLY A 81 -13.35 4.11 -6.39
CA GLY A 81 -14.61 3.39 -6.59
C GLY A 81 -14.91 3.08 -8.05
N SER A 82 -14.53 3.96 -8.97
CA SER A 82 -14.76 3.78 -10.42
C SER A 82 -13.95 2.64 -11.06
N TYR A 83 -12.91 2.15 -10.37
CA TYR A 83 -12.03 1.08 -10.87
C TYR A 83 -12.22 -0.28 -10.17
N VAL A 84 -13.19 -0.40 -9.25
CA VAL A 84 -13.45 -1.65 -8.51
C VAL A 84 -13.65 -2.83 -9.45
N ASP A 85 -14.49 -2.67 -10.48
CA ASP A 85 -14.80 -3.74 -11.44
C ASP A 85 -13.62 -4.09 -12.36
N LEU A 86 -12.70 -3.14 -12.57
CA LEU A 86 -11.49 -3.34 -13.39
C LEU A 86 -10.37 -4.04 -12.59
N PHE A 87 -10.42 -4.01 -11.26
CA PHE A 87 -9.44 -4.63 -10.36
C PHE A 87 -9.66 -6.16 -10.23
N ASP A 88 -9.53 -6.87 -11.37
CA ASP A 88 -9.70 -8.33 -11.50
C ASP A 88 -8.39 -9.09 -11.25
N TYR A 89 -7.86 -9.02 -10.03
CA TYR A 89 -6.73 -9.84 -9.59
C TYR A 89 -7.19 -11.11 -8.84
N PRO A 90 -6.46 -12.23 -8.98
CA PRO A 90 -6.80 -13.47 -8.31
C PRO A 90 -6.62 -13.37 -6.80
N GLU A 91 -7.35 -14.19 -6.04
CA GLU A 91 -7.27 -14.24 -4.58
C GLU A 91 -5.96 -14.85 -4.08
N THR A 92 -5.37 -15.77 -4.84
CA THR A 92 -4.15 -16.53 -4.50
C THR A 92 -3.24 -16.65 -5.75
N PRO A 93 -1.96 -17.05 -5.62
CA PRO A 93 -1.07 -17.16 -6.77
C PRO A 93 -1.64 -18.10 -7.85
N GLU A 94 -1.74 -17.63 -9.09
CA GLU A 94 -2.14 -18.48 -10.23
C GLU A 94 -0.93 -19.16 -10.88
N HIS A 95 -1.07 -20.45 -11.21
CA HIS A 95 -0.02 -21.20 -11.92
C HIS A 95 0.13 -20.80 -13.39
N ASN A 96 -0.89 -20.18 -13.99
CA ASN A 96 -0.92 -19.83 -15.42
C ASN A 96 -0.12 -18.56 -15.77
N LEU A 97 0.52 -17.91 -14.77
CA LEU A 97 1.37 -16.73 -14.89
C LEU A 97 0.76 -15.55 -15.67
N LYS A 98 -0.57 -15.35 -15.65
CA LYS A 98 -1.17 -14.16 -16.28
C LYS A 98 -0.79 -12.85 -15.58
N CYS A 99 -0.55 -12.93 -14.28
CA CYS A 99 -0.02 -11.86 -13.45
C CYS A 99 0.69 -12.47 -12.23
N ILE A 100 1.57 -11.71 -11.60
CA ILE A 100 2.32 -12.15 -10.41
C ILE A 100 1.63 -11.70 -9.11
N TYR A 101 0.94 -10.56 -9.13
CA TYR A 101 0.17 -10.06 -7.99
C TYR A 101 -1.09 -10.91 -7.72
N TYR A 102 -1.45 -11.07 -6.44
CA TYR A 102 -2.67 -11.71 -5.97
C TYR A 102 -3.13 -11.06 -4.65
N LYS A 103 -4.43 -11.09 -4.34
CA LYS A 103 -5.04 -10.28 -3.26
C LYS A 103 -4.70 -10.73 -1.84
N ASN A 104 -4.65 -12.04 -1.55
CA ASN A 104 -4.36 -12.55 -0.19
C ASN A 104 -2.86 -12.81 0.01
N ASN A 105 -2.04 -11.80 -0.22
CA ASN A 105 -0.58 -11.88 -0.12
C ASN A 105 0.00 -11.59 1.27
N GLY A 106 -0.81 -11.09 2.20
CA GLY A 106 -0.48 -10.77 3.58
C GLY A 106 0.27 -9.45 3.78
N VAL A 107 0.55 -8.69 2.71
CA VAL A 107 1.43 -7.51 2.75
C VAL A 107 0.76 -6.26 2.17
N PHE A 108 0.30 -6.30 0.92
CA PHE A 108 -0.30 -5.17 0.21
C PHE A 108 -1.60 -5.62 -0.45
N GLU A 109 -2.74 -5.37 0.22
CA GLU A 109 -4.02 -5.99 -0.12
C GLU A 109 -5.17 -4.98 -0.15
N LYS A 110 -6.35 -5.45 -0.56
CA LYS A 110 -7.65 -4.78 -0.36
C LYS A 110 -7.64 -3.34 -0.90
N LEU A 111 -7.98 -2.38 -0.04
CA LEU A 111 -8.16 -0.98 -0.43
C LEU A 111 -6.84 -0.30 -0.79
N ASP A 112 -5.72 -0.68 -0.16
CA ASP A 112 -4.42 -0.10 -0.48
C ASP A 112 -4.01 -0.47 -1.91
N ALA A 113 -4.18 -1.75 -2.25
CA ALA A 113 -3.92 -2.27 -3.58
C ALA A 113 -4.86 -1.68 -4.65
N LEU A 114 -6.16 -1.62 -4.35
CA LEU A 114 -7.15 -1.02 -5.25
C LEU A 114 -6.88 0.47 -5.47
N ALA A 115 -6.54 1.21 -4.41
CA ALA A 115 -6.24 2.64 -4.51
C ALA A 115 -5.02 2.88 -5.38
N TYR A 116 -3.95 2.13 -5.15
CA TYR A 116 -2.74 2.25 -5.95
C TYR A 116 -2.98 1.92 -7.42
N PHE A 117 -3.67 0.82 -7.71
CA PHE A 117 -4.11 0.46 -9.06
C PHE A 117 -4.91 1.58 -9.72
N ALA A 118 -5.93 2.10 -9.03
CA ALA A 118 -6.79 3.17 -9.53
C ALA A 118 -5.99 4.45 -9.84
N PHE A 119 -5.06 4.83 -8.97
CA PHE A 119 -4.26 6.04 -9.15
C PHE A 119 -3.33 5.96 -10.35
N ILE A 120 -2.65 4.82 -10.58
CA ILE A 120 -1.81 4.67 -11.78
C ILE A 120 -2.67 4.81 -13.04
N ILE A 121 -3.84 4.15 -13.06
CA ILE A 121 -4.73 4.19 -14.24
C ILE A 121 -5.30 5.61 -14.48
N HIS A 122 -5.72 6.26 -13.40
CA HIS A 122 -6.35 7.58 -13.46
C HIS A 122 -5.36 8.67 -13.85
N TYR A 123 -4.26 8.79 -13.11
CA TYR A 123 -3.30 9.89 -13.24
C TYR A 123 -2.33 9.71 -14.41
N ARG A 124 -2.15 8.48 -14.91
CA ARG A 124 -1.28 8.17 -16.06
C ARG A 124 0.13 8.75 -15.90
N PRO A 125 0.84 8.43 -14.81
CA PRO A 125 2.16 9.00 -14.57
C PRO A 125 3.12 8.63 -15.70
N ASN A 126 4.01 9.56 -16.07
CA ASN A 126 5.13 9.25 -16.96
C ASN A 126 6.20 8.43 -16.24
N ARG A 127 6.37 8.67 -14.93
CA ARG A 127 7.36 8.02 -14.07
C ARG A 127 6.78 7.66 -12.71
N ILE A 128 7.17 6.50 -12.20
CA ILE A 128 6.89 6.03 -10.84
C ILE A 128 8.21 5.70 -10.17
N VAL A 129 8.47 6.31 -9.02
CA VAL A 129 9.56 5.94 -8.12
C VAL A 129 8.93 5.35 -6.85
N GLU A 130 9.14 4.06 -6.62
CA GLU A 130 8.75 3.41 -5.36
C GLU A 130 9.94 3.32 -4.41
N ILE A 131 9.81 3.89 -3.21
CA ILE A 131 10.76 3.71 -2.11
C ILE A 131 10.20 2.63 -1.18
N GLY A 132 10.88 1.50 -1.09
CA GLY A 132 10.33 0.28 -0.53
C GLY A 132 9.46 -0.41 -1.57
N SER A 133 9.89 -1.57 -2.04
CA SER A 133 9.29 -2.24 -3.20
C SER A 133 8.88 -3.68 -2.89
N GLY A 134 7.78 -4.13 -3.50
CA GLY A 134 7.19 -5.41 -3.19
C GLY A 134 5.92 -5.69 -3.97
N PHE A 135 4.83 -6.04 -3.26
CA PHE A 135 3.55 -6.38 -3.90
C PHE A 135 2.90 -5.17 -4.60
N SER A 136 3.12 -3.94 -4.10
CA SER A 136 2.74 -2.71 -4.81
C SER A 136 3.37 -2.63 -6.19
N SER A 137 4.67 -2.92 -6.27
CA SER A 137 5.45 -2.86 -7.52
C SER A 137 4.92 -3.85 -8.56
N LEU A 138 4.41 -5.01 -8.11
CA LEU A 138 3.78 -5.98 -9.00
C LEU A 138 2.51 -5.41 -9.66
N ILE A 139 1.73 -4.60 -8.94
CA ILE A 139 0.58 -3.88 -9.51
C ILE A 139 1.08 -2.84 -10.52
N ALA A 140 2.08 -2.03 -10.16
CA ALA A 140 2.59 -0.99 -11.05
C ALA A 140 3.11 -1.56 -12.37
N MET A 141 3.95 -2.61 -12.32
CA MET A 141 4.47 -3.30 -13.49
C MET A 141 3.36 -3.93 -14.35
N ASP A 142 2.38 -4.57 -13.70
CA ASP A 142 1.24 -5.19 -14.39
C ASP A 142 0.34 -4.17 -15.08
N VAL A 143 0.03 -3.05 -14.41
CA VAL A 143 -0.74 -1.95 -14.96
C VAL A 143 -0.01 -1.29 -16.13
N ASN A 144 1.30 -1.03 -15.99
CA ASN A 144 2.13 -0.49 -17.05
C ASN A 144 2.10 -1.39 -18.29
N LYS A 145 2.19 -2.72 -18.07
CA LYS A 145 2.12 -3.71 -19.15
C LYS A 145 0.76 -3.71 -19.83
N LYS A 146 -0.32 -3.77 -19.06
CA LYS A 146 -1.70 -3.96 -19.56
C LYS A 146 -2.29 -2.71 -20.20
N PHE A 147 -2.02 -1.53 -19.64
CA PHE A 147 -2.73 -0.30 -20.00
C PHE A 147 -1.87 0.76 -20.67
N TYR A 148 -0.54 0.70 -20.50
CA TYR A 148 0.36 1.74 -20.98
C TYR A 148 1.41 1.25 -21.98
N ASN A 149 1.43 -0.05 -22.30
CA ASN A 149 2.40 -0.64 -23.21
C ASN A 149 3.84 -0.29 -22.82
N ASP A 150 4.15 -0.47 -21.53
CA ASP A 150 5.47 -0.28 -20.94
C ASP A 150 6.03 1.16 -21.07
N LYS A 151 5.16 2.16 -21.22
CA LYS A 151 5.55 3.57 -21.37
C LYS A 151 5.82 4.30 -20.06
N ILE A 152 5.33 3.78 -18.94
CA ILE A 152 5.64 4.36 -17.62
C ILE A 152 7.05 3.93 -17.25
N GLU A 153 7.92 4.89 -16.95
CA GLU A 153 9.24 4.60 -16.39
C GLU A 153 9.08 4.22 -14.91
N ILE A 154 9.41 2.99 -14.54
CA ILE A 154 9.27 2.50 -13.15
C ILE A 154 10.66 2.24 -12.58
N ALA A 155 10.97 2.92 -11.47
CA ALA A 155 12.16 2.68 -10.68
C ALA A 155 11.78 2.23 -9.25
N LEU A 156 12.44 1.17 -8.79
CA LEU A 156 12.16 0.49 -7.54
C LEU A 156 13.38 0.59 -6.63
N ILE A 157 13.31 1.37 -5.56
CA ILE A 157 14.39 1.53 -4.59
C ILE A 157 14.13 0.57 -3.43
N GLU A 158 14.87 -0.53 -3.39
CA GLU A 158 14.70 -1.59 -2.39
C GLU A 158 16.02 -2.36 -2.18
N PRO A 159 16.71 -2.18 -1.03
CA PRO A 159 17.96 -2.88 -0.73
C PRO A 159 17.79 -4.35 -0.35
N TYR A 160 16.57 -4.82 -0.10
CA TYR A 160 16.29 -6.20 0.29
C TYR A 160 15.15 -6.82 -0.55
N PRO A 161 15.30 -6.85 -1.89
CA PRO A 161 14.23 -7.24 -2.78
C PRO A 161 13.86 -8.73 -2.58
N SER A 162 12.59 -8.96 -2.29
CA SER A 162 12.04 -10.28 -2.09
C SER A 162 12.06 -11.15 -3.36
N ASP A 163 11.98 -12.47 -3.21
CA ASP A 163 11.95 -13.38 -4.36
C ASP A 163 10.75 -13.12 -5.29
N TYR A 164 9.59 -12.74 -4.75
CA TYR A 164 8.43 -12.43 -5.56
C TYR A 164 8.62 -11.13 -6.36
N LEU A 165 9.30 -10.13 -5.79
CA LEU A 165 9.65 -8.90 -6.50
C LEU A 165 10.63 -9.19 -7.64
N ARG A 166 11.69 -9.97 -7.37
CA ARG A 166 12.67 -10.39 -8.38
C ARG A 166 11.99 -11.17 -9.52
N ARG A 167 11.07 -12.09 -9.20
CA ARG A 167 10.25 -12.79 -10.22
C ARG A 167 9.38 -11.83 -11.02
N GLY A 168 8.75 -10.85 -10.37
CA GLY A 168 7.97 -9.81 -11.03
C GLY A 168 8.78 -9.01 -12.04
N ILE A 169 9.94 -8.49 -11.63
CA ILE A 169 10.86 -7.74 -12.50
C ILE A 169 11.25 -8.59 -13.73
N LEU A 170 11.60 -9.86 -13.53
CA LEU A 170 11.96 -10.77 -14.62
C LEU A 170 10.80 -11.10 -15.56
N PHE A 171 9.58 -11.19 -15.01
CA PHE A 171 8.36 -11.51 -15.75
C PHE A 171 7.89 -10.33 -16.61
N TYR A 172 7.79 -9.13 -16.02
CA TYR A 172 7.27 -7.95 -16.70
C TYR A 172 8.32 -7.21 -17.54
N ARG A 173 9.58 -7.17 -17.08
CA ARG A 173 10.72 -6.52 -17.76
C ARG A 173 10.48 -5.05 -18.12
N ASN A 174 9.76 -4.34 -17.28
CA ASN A 174 9.37 -2.94 -17.49
C ASN A 174 9.59 -2.06 -16.24
N ALA A 175 10.50 -2.48 -15.36
CA ALA A 175 10.94 -1.73 -14.19
C ALA A 175 12.43 -1.94 -13.93
N GLU A 176 13.08 -0.90 -13.40
CA GLU A 176 14.45 -0.90 -12.93
C GLU A 176 14.50 -1.09 -11.42
N LEU A 177 15.40 -1.94 -10.94
CA LEU A 177 15.68 -2.11 -9.52
C LEU A 177 16.96 -1.36 -9.15
N ILE A 178 16.83 -0.43 -8.21
CA ILE A 178 17.91 0.28 -7.53
C ILE A 178 18.14 -0.43 -6.19
N ASP A 179 19.04 -1.42 -6.20
CA ASP A 179 19.33 -2.33 -5.07
C ASP A 179 20.26 -1.67 -4.04
N GLN A 180 19.78 -0.59 -3.39
CA GLN A 180 20.49 0.13 -2.34
C GLN A 180 19.53 0.88 -1.41
N PRO A 181 19.97 1.29 -0.20
CA PRO A 181 19.18 2.14 0.68
C PRO A 181 18.86 3.48 0.02
N VAL A 182 17.66 4.01 0.26
CA VAL A 182 17.22 5.29 -0.31
C VAL A 182 18.12 6.46 0.08
N GLN A 183 18.77 6.38 1.25
CA GLN A 183 19.69 7.40 1.75
C GLN A 183 20.95 7.54 0.90
N ASP A 184 21.31 6.50 0.15
CA ASP A 184 22.48 6.49 -0.73
C ASP A 184 22.11 6.83 -2.19
N VAL A 185 20.81 6.99 -2.49
CA VAL A 185 20.33 7.45 -3.80
C VAL A 185 20.52 8.97 -3.88
N ASP A 186 21.23 9.42 -4.91
CA ASP A 186 21.51 10.84 -5.11
C ASP A 186 20.21 11.66 -5.24
N LEU A 187 20.18 12.86 -4.65
CA LEU A 187 18.98 13.70 -4.67
C LEU A 187 18.55 14.10 -6.09
N SER A 188 19.48 14.24 -7.03
CA SER A 188 19.17 14.54 -8.44
C SER A 188 18.33 13.46 -9.11
N PHE A 189 18.35 12.22 -8.60
CA PHE A 189 17.46 11.18 -9.07
C PHE A 189 15.99 11.55 -8.83
N PHE A 190 15.65 12.16 -7.70
CA PHE A 190 14.27 12.53 -7.38
C PHE A 190 13.83 13.81 -8.11
N GLU A 191 14.78 14.65 -8.55
CA GLU A 191 14.50 15.80 -9.41
C GLU A 191 13.99 15.39 -10.81
N THR A 192 14.06 14.10 -11.16
CA THR A 192 13.47 13.56 -12.39
C THR A 192 11.95 13.33 -12.30
N LEU A 193 11.34 13.50 -11.12
CA LEU A 193 9.90 13.45 -10.97
C LEU A 193 9.26 14.75 -11.47
N GLU A 194 8.23 14.61 -12.30
CA GLU A 194 7.48 15.74 -12.86
C GLU A 194 6.06 15.81 -12.27
N GLU A 195 5.46 17.00 -12.28
CA GLU A 195 4.04 17.14 -11.98
C GLU A 195 3.20 16.45 -13.07
N ASN A 196 2.29 15.57 -12.67
CA ASN A 196 1.34 14.97 -13.60
C ASN A 196 0.29 16.00 -14.03
N VAL A 197 0.49 16.63 -15.18
CA VAL A 197 -0.52 17.49 -15.81
C VAL A 197 -1.60 16.60 -16.43
N ILE A 198 -2.66 16.31 -15.67
CA ILE A 198 -3.78 15.47 -16.14
C ILE A 198 -4.53 16.21 -17.26
N SER A 199 -4.34 15.81 -18.52
CA SER A 199 -5.30 16.21 -19.57
C SER A 199 -6.62 15.50 -19.29
N ARG A 200 -7.72 16.26 -19.15
CA ARG A 200 -9.09 15.75 -18.91
C ARG A 200 -9.61 14.96 -20.12
N ASN A 201 -9.05 13.80 -20.40
CA ASN A 201 -9.58 12.85 -21.37
C ASN A 201 -9.98 11.59 -20.59
N ASN A 202 -11.30 11.39 -20.50
CA ASN A 202 -11.93 10.24 -19.86
C ASN A 202 -11.30 8.95 -20.41
N PHE A 203 -10.63 8.18 -19.56
CA PHE A 203 -10.18 6.85 -19.94
C PHE A 203 -11.41 5.96 -20.08
N THR A 204 -11.65 5.43 -21.27
CA THR A 204 -12.54 4.28 -21.45
C THR A 204 -11.63 3.07 -21.60
N PRO A 205 -11.61 2.13 -20.64
CA PRO A 205 -10.83 0.90 -20.81
C PRO A 205 -11.29 0.21 -22.09
N GLN A 206 -10.38 -0.01 -23.04
CA GLN A 206 -10.69 -0.84 -24.19
C GLN A 206 -10.98 -2.25 -23.66
N SER A 207 -12.18 -2.76 -23.97
CA SER A 207 -12.62 -4.07 -23.51
C SER A 207 -11.61 -5.13 -23.92
N THR A 208 -11.04 -5.82 -22.94
CA THR A 208 -10.22 -6.99 -23.19
C THR A 208 -11.11 -8.06 -23.82
N THR A 209 -10.92 -8.29 -25.12
CA THR A 209 -11.69 -9.27 -25.90
C THR A 209 -11.36 -10.70 -25.47
N SER A 210 -12.44 -11.50 -25.37
CA SER A 210 -12.51 -12.97 -25.30
C SER A 210 -11.77 -13.69 -24.18
N ARG A 211 -12.43 -13.85 -23.02
CA ARG A 211 -12.26 -15.06 -22.19
C ARG A 211 -13.17 -16.17 -22.75
N THR A 212 -12.58 -17.16 -23.40
CA THR A 212 -13.25 -18.42 -23.75
C THR A 212 -13.63 -19.16 -22.47
N GLN A 213 -14.94 -19.30 -22.24
CA GLN A 213 -15.50 -20.14 -21.18
C GLN A 213 -15.07 -21.59 -21.42
N THR A 214 -14.33 -22.17 -20.48
CA THR A 214 -14.04 -23.62 -20.46
C THR A 214 -15.19 -24.30 -19.70
N PRO A 215 -15.95 -25.23 -20.32
CA PRO A 215 -17.08 -25.87 -19.65
C PRO A 215 -16.61 -26.87 -18.60
N PHE A 216 -17.18 -26.78 -17.40
CA PHE A 216 -17.07 -27.79 -16.36
C PHE A 216 -17.55 -29.15 -16.88
N GLN A 217 -16.62 -30.09 -17.06
CA GLN A 217 -16.96 -31.49 -17.26
C GLN A 217 -17.32 -32.11 -15.90
N GLN A 218 -18.61 -32.41 -15.72
CA GLN A 218 -19.09 -33.34 -14.70
C GLN A 218 -18.63 -34.75 -15.08
N ALA A 219 -17.81 -35.36 -14.24
CA ALA A 219 -17.51 -36.79 -14.27
C ALA A 219 -17.34 -37.27 -12.83
N ALA A 220 -18.40 -37.85 -12.27
CA ALA A 220 -18.33 -38.78 -11.15
C ALA A 220 -19.59 -39.66 -11.24
N SER A 221 -19.43 -40.74 -11.99
CA SER A 221 -20.23 -41.96 -11.94
C SER A 221 -20.25 -42.57 -10.55
#